data_AF-A0A2N5H4Z3-F1
#
_entry.id   AF-A0A2N5H4Z3-F1
#
_cell.length_a   1.000
_cell.length_b   1.000
_cell.length_c   1.000
_cell.angle_alpha   90.00
_cell.angle_beta   90.00
_cell.angle_gamma   90.00
#
_symmetry.space_group_name_H-M   'P 1'
#
loop_
_entity.id
_entity.type
_entity.pdbx_description
1 polymer ?
#
loop_
_entity_poly.entity_id
_entity_poly.type
_entity_poly.pdbx_seq_one_letter_code
_entity_poly.pdbx_strand_id
1 'polypeptide(L)'
;MSETVHYKGVLKKVERHEDETLEEQCKRLLNNKDLPSYFDNYQEYFSDEYYYKFTIQNGVIYSIEKEDVDPDIDIFNASVGDNGEINFEVRYYNGGCGFDEAIEEAIKTIK
;
A
#
# COMPACT_ATOMS: atom_id res chain seq x y z
N MET A 1 19.91 -1.65 -9.84
CA MET A 1 20.36 -1.45 -8.44
C MET A 1 19.12 -1.56 -7.58
N SER A 2 19.17 -2.28 -6.47
CA SER A 2 18.06 -2.36 -5.52
C SER A 2 18.18 -1.23 -4.51
N GLU A 3 17.08 -0.55 -4.23
CA GLU A 3 16.99 0.53 -3.23
C GLU A 3 15.87 0.22 -2.23
N THR A 4 16.01 0.67 -0.98
CA THR A 4 14.96 0.58 0.01
C THR A 4 13.95 1.70 -0.25
N VAL A 5 12.69 1.34 -0.46
CA VAL A 5 11.59 2.29 -0.62
C VAL A 5 10.62 2.15 0.56
N HIS A 6 10.02 3.26 0.98
CA HIS A 6 9.03 3.29 2.04
C HIS A 6 7.79 4.04 1.56
N TYR A 7 6.63 3.39 1.63
CA TYR A 7 5.34 3.96 1.25
C TYR A 7 4.35 3.82 2.39
N LYS A 8 3.53 4.84 2.58
CA LYS A 8 2.35 4.80 3.44
C LYS A 8 1.13 5.12 2.59
N GLY A 9 0.01 4.44 2.82
CA GLY A 9 -1.15 4.62 1.96
C GLY A 9 -2.36 3.76 2.31
N VAL A 10 -3.36 3.81 1.44
CA VAL A 10 -4.61 3.05 1.55
C VAL A 10 -4.96 2.42 0.21
N LEU A 11 -5.68 1.30 0.28
CA LEU A 11 -6.29 0.65 -0.87
C LEU A 11 -7.77 1.02 -0.92
N LYS A 12 -8.24 1.54 -2.05
CA LYS A 12 -9.67 1.79 -2.29
C LYS A 12 -10.20 0.79 -3.30
N LYS A 13 -11.24 0.04 -2.91
CA LYS A 13 -11.86 -0.95 -3.79
C LYS A 13 -12.47 -0.24 -4.99
N VAL A 14 -12.16 -0.74 -6.18
CA VAL A 14 -12.75 -0.25 -7.44
C VAL A 14 -14.05 -1.00 -7.69
N GLU A 15 -15.11 -0.27 -8.00
CA GLU A 15 -16.42 -0.85 -8.30
C GLU A 15 -16.38 -1.75 -9.53
N ARG A 16 -17.05 -2.90 -9.39
CA ARG A 16 -17.27 -3.90 -10.43
C ARG A 16 -18.77 -3.92 -10.75
N HIS A 17 -19.12 -3.98 -12.02
CA HIS A 17 -20.52 -4.14 -12.43
C HIS A 17 -21.00 -5.57 -12.12
N GLU A 18 -22.29 -5.76 -11.79
CA GLU A 18 -22.82 -7.02 -11.21
C GLU A 18 -22.49 -8.27 -12.04
N ASP A 19 -22.47 -8.16 -13.36
CA ASP A 19 -22.21 -9.28 -14.30
C ASP A 19 -20.81 -9.26 -14.91
N GLU A 20 -19.93 -8.37 -14.45
CA GLU A 20 -18.61 -8.17 -15.03
C GLU A 20 -17.58 -9.12 -14.39
N THR A 21 -16.90 -9.92 -15.21
CA THR A 21 -15.74 -10.70 -14.79
C THR A 21 -14.54 -9.79 -14.50
N LEU A 22 -13.53 -10.28 -13.77
CA LEU A 22 -12.30 -9.52 -13.55
C LEU A 22 -11.61 -9.11 -14.87
N GLU A 23 -11.60 -10.01 -15.87
CA GLU A 23 -11.02 -9.72 -17.19
C GLU A 23 -11.75 -8.58 -17.90
N GLU A 24 -13.08 -8.61 -17.89
CA GLU A 24 -13.91 -7.55 -18.47
C GLU A 24 -13.73 -6.22 -17.73
N GLN A 25 -13.61 -6.27 -16.39
CA GLN A 25 -13.30 -5.11 -15.58
C GLN A 25 -11.94 -4.50 -15.97
N CYS A 26 -10.90 -5.32 -16.11
CA CYS A 26 -9.58 -4.88 -16.54
C CYS A 26 -9.65 -4.24 -17.94
N LYS A 27 -10.32 -4.90 -18.89
CA LYS A 27 -10.52 -4.38 -20.25
C LYS A 27 -11.27 -3.05 -20.26
N ARG A 28 -12.34 -2.91 -19.48
CA ARG A 28 -13.11 -1.67 -19.35
C ARG A 28 -12.26 -0.55 -18.78
N LEU A 29 -11.49 -0.82 -17.72
CA LEU A 29 -10.61 0.17 -17.09
C LEU A 29 -9.44 0.58 -18.00
N LEU A 30 -9.01 -0.31 -18.91
CA LEU A 30 -8.10 0.00 -20.00
C LEU A 30 -8.74 0.80 -21.15
N ASN A 31 -9.98 1.29 -20.99
CA ASN A 31 -10.77 1.97 -22.01
C ASN A 31 -11.03 1.09 -23.25
N ASN A 32 -11.23 -0.21 -23.07
CA ASN A 32 -11.48 -1.19 -24.13
C ASN A 32 -10.39 -1.24 -25.22
N LYS A 33 -9.14 -0.94 -24.86
CA LYS A 33 -7.99 -1.21 -25.73
C LYS A 33 -7.93 -2.70 -26.09
N ASP A 34 -7.39 -3.02 -27.27
CA ASP A 34 -7.09 -4.39 -27.65
C ASP A 34 -5.94 -4.96 -26.81
N LEU A 35 -5.99 -6.26 -26.54
CA LEU A 35 -4.95 -6.97 -25.80
C LEU A 35 -3.69 -7.12 -26.68
N PRO A 36 -2.54 -6.53 -26.32
CA PRO A 36 -1.29 -6.76 -27.05
C PRO A 36 -0.88 -8.24 -27.03
N SER A 37 -0.27 -8.71 -28.12
CA SER A 37 0.05 -10.13 -28.31
C SER A 37 1.11 -10.70 -27.35
N TYR A 38 1.75 -9.85 -26.56
CA TYR A 38 2.78 -10.22 -25.58
C TYR A 38 2.25 -10.26 -24.14
N PHE A 39 0.95 -10.06 -23.94
CA PHE A 39 0.25 -10.32 -22.69
C PHE A 39 -0.68 -11.51 -22.87
N ASP A 40 -0.81 -12.36 -21.85
CA ASP A 40 -1.69 -13.53 -21.92
C ASP A 40 -3.16 -13.17 -21.67
N ASN A 41 -3.42 -12.08 -20.93
CA ASN A 41 -4.77 -11.66 -20.52
C ASN A 41 -4.82 -10.16 -20.14
N TYR A 42 -6.03 -9.62 -19.94
CA TYR A 42 -6.20 -8.21 -19.58
C TYR A 42 -5.77 -7.89 -18.15
N GLN A 43 -5.75 -8.86 -17.22
CA GLN A 43 -5.20 -8.64 -15.88
C GLN A 43 -3.70 -8.30 -15.93
N GLU A 44 -2.94 -9.02 -16.74
CA GLU A 44 -1.51 -8.76 -16.96
C GLU A 44 -1.31 -7.40 -17.61
N TYR A 45 -2.04 -7.11 -18.69
CA TYR A 45 -1.93 -5.83 -19.37
C TYR A 45 -2.32 -4.67 -18.43
N PHE A 46 -3.39 -4.81 -17.66
CA PHE A 46 -3.82 -3.81 -16.68
C PHE A 46 -2.79 -3.59 -15.58
N SER A 47 -2.18 -4.66 -15.07
CA SER A 47 -1.18 -4.59 -14.00
C SER A 47 0.11 -3.91 -14.45
N ASP A 48 0.51 -4.11 -15.71
CA ASP A 48 1.67 -3.45 -16.31
C ASP A 48 1.39 -1.97 -16.60
N GLU A 49 0.29 -1.65 -17.31
CA GLU A 49 -0.09 -0.28 -17.69
C GLU A 49 -0.30 0.63 -16.46
N TYR A 50 -0.87 0.06 -15.38
CA TYR A 50 -1.22 0.79 -14.18
C TYR A 50 -0.39 0.40 -12.96
N TYR A 51 0.85 -0.03 -13.20
CA TYR A 51 1.82 -0.32 -12.15
C TYR A 51 1.92 0.84 -11.13
N TYR A 52 2.03 0.49 -9.84
CA TYR A 52 1.94 1.38 -8.67
C TYR A 52 0.66 2.18 -8.46
N LYS A 53 -0.31 2.15 -9.39
CA LYS A 53 -1.58 2.87 -9.25
C LYS A 53 -2.73 1.94 -8.88
N PHE A 54 -2.68 0.68 -9.31
CA PHE A 54 -3.68 -0.31 -8.98
C PHE A 54 -3.03 -1.64 -8.62
N THR A 55 -3.77 -2.48 -7.90
CA THR A 55 -3.40 -3.87 -7.64
C THR A 55 -4.62 -4.78 -7.70
N ILE A 56 -4.41 -6.02 -8.12
CA ILE A 56 -5.45 -7.05 -8.15
C ILE A 56 -5.15 -8.05 -7.04
N GLN A 57 -6.05 -8.18 -6.07
CA GLN A 57 -5.90 -9.09 -4.94
C GLN A 57 -7.16 -9.93 -4.78
N ASN A 58 -7.01 -11.27 -4.77
CA ASN A 58 -8.12 -12.22 -4.65
C ASN A 58 -9.30 -11.92 -5.60
N GLY A 59 -8.96 -11.55 -6.84
CA GLY A 59 -9.95 -11.25 -7.84
C GLY A 59 -10.63 -9.88 -7.70
N VAL A 60 -10.12 -8.97 -6.87
CA VAL A 60 -10.66 -7.62 -6.64
C VAL A 60 -9.61 -6.57 -7.02
N ILE A 61 -10.03 -5.53 -7.74
CA ILE A 61 -9.16 -4.40 -8.11
C ILE A 61 -9.22 -3.34 -7.02
N TYR A 62 -8.06 -2.87 -6.59
CA TYR A 62 -7.90 -1.73 -5.68
C TYR A 62 -7.08 -0.63 -6.35
N SER A 63 -7.52 0.62 -6.23
CA SER A 63 -6.67 1.77 -6.50
C SER A 63 -5.77 2.05 -5.29
N ILE A 64 -4.52 2.37 -5.55
CA ILE A 64 -3.50 2.64 -4.56
C ILE A 64 -3.39 4.16 -4.41
N GLU A 65 -3.68 4.66 -3.21
CA GLU A 65 -3.33 6.01 -2.82
C GLU A 65 -2.17 5.91 -1.83
N LYS A 66 -0.99 6.36 -2.24
CA LYS A 66 0.23 6.29 -1.43
C LYS A 66 0.98 7.62 -1.44
N GLU A 67 1.75 7.83 -0.40
CA GLU A 67 2.79 8.85 -0.34
C GLU A 67 4.16 8.17 -0.20
N ASP A 68 5.17 8.79 -0.81
CA ASP A 68 6.57 8.43 -0.66
C ASP A 68 7.03 8.97 0.70
N VAL A 69 7.48 8.06 1.56
CA VAL A 69 8.03 8.39 2.87
C VAL A 69 9.54 8.20 2.78
N ASP A 70 10.30 9.10 3.39
CA ASP A 70 11.75 8.95 3.46
C ASP A 70 12.09 7.56 4.06
N PRO A 71 12.80 6.69 3.33
CA PRO A 71 13.10 5.35 3.79
C PRO A 71 14.03 5.33 5.00
N ASP A 72 14.67 6.44 5.35
CA ASP A 72 15.55 6.58 6.52
C ASP A 72 14.88 7.33 7.69
N ILE A 73 13.61 7.75 7.55
CA ILE A 73 12.91 8.46 8.64
C ILE A 73 12.64 7.55 9.84
N ASP A 74 12.75 8.10 11.04
CA ASP A 74 12.33 7.37 12.22
C ASP A 74 10.81 7.15 12.21
N ILE A 75 10.37 6.00 12.71
CA ILE A 75 8.97 5.68 12.95
C ILE A 75 8.78 5.68 14.47
N PHE A 76 7.81 6.45 14.96
CA PHE A 76 7.40 6.46 16.36
C PHE A 76 5.88 6.48 16.41
N ASN A 77 5.25 5.30 16.36
CA ASN A 77 3.80 5.18 16.41
C ASN A 77 3.40 4.47 17.69
N ALA A 78 2.38 4.96 18.39
CA ALA A 78 1.70 4.20 19.42
C ALA A 78 0.17 4.39 19.36
N SER A 79 -0.56 3.38 19.82
CA SER A 79 -2.02 3.41 19.91
C SER A 79 -2.51 2.61 21.12
N VAL A 80 -3.64 3.01 21.69
CA VAL A 80 -4.28 2.27 22.79
C VAL A 80 -5.14 1.15 22.22
N GLY A 81 -4.86 -0.09 22.62
CA GLY A 81 -5.67 -1.26 22.27
C GLY A 81 -6.92 -1.39 23.14
N ASP A 82 -7.80 -2.34 22.77
CA ASP A 82 -9.13 -2.50 23.38
C ASP A 82 -9.11 -2.78 24.90
N ASN A 83 -8.01 -3.35 25.42
CA ASN A 83 -7.84 -3.70 26.84
C ASN A 83 -6.96 -2.71 27.62
N GLY A 84 -6.67 -1.53 27.05
CA GLY A 84 -5.79 -0.53 27.68
C GLY A 84 -4.29 -0.80 27.55
N GLU A 85 -3.91 -1.81 26.76
CA GLU A 85 -2.52 -2.02 26.33
C GLU A 85 -2.08 -0.93 25.34
N ILE A 86 -0.78 -0.65 25.29
CA ILE A 86 -0.20 0.28 24.32
C ILE A 86 0.51 -0.54 23.24
N ASN A 87 -0.04 -0.51 22.03
CA ASN A 87 0.60 -1.05 20.84
C ASN A 87 1.57 0.01 20.31
N PHE A 88 2.82 -0.37 20.03
CA PHE A 88 3.82 0.54 19.47
C PHE A 88 4.54 -0.05 18.26
N GLU A 89 5.01 0.83 17.39
CA GLU A 89 5.91 0.52 16.29
C GLU A 89 7.00 1.59 16.29
N VAL A 90 8.26 1.16 16.44
CA VAL A 90 9.42 2.06 16.39
C VAL A 90 10.46 1.60 15.38
N ARG A 91 11.02 2.56 14.64
CA ARG A 91 12.20 2.39 13.79
C ARG A 91 13.08 3.59 14.00
N TYR A 92 14.34 3.39 14.33
CA TYR A 92 15.27 4.50 14.53
C TYR A 92 16.71 4.06 14.31
N TYR A 93 17.56 5.03 13.99
CA TYR A 93 19.00 4.80 13.98
C TYR A 93 19.53 4.71 15.42
N ASN A 94 19.93 3.52 15.86
CA ASN A 94 20.37 3.24 17.23
C ASN A 94 21.66 3.99 17.65
N GLY A 95 22.37 4.63 16.71
CA GLY A 95 23.48 5.53 17.02
C GLY A 95 23.04 6.95 17.40
N GLY A 96 21.78 7.31 17.16
CA GLY A 96 21.21 8.64 17.43
C GLY A 96 20.03 8.65 18.41
N CYS A 97 19.44 7.49 18.74
CA CYS A 97 18.32 7.37 19.67
C CYS A 97 18.39 6.04 20.43
N GLY A 98 18.09 6.06 21.73
CA GLY A 98 17.95 4.87 22.57
C GLY A 98 16.57 4.22 22.45
N PHE A 99 16.45 2.95 22.82
CA PHE A 99 15.15 2.26 22.80
C PHE A 99 14.12 2.92 23.72
N ASP A 100 14.52 3.29 24.94
CA ASP A 100 13.61 3.94 25.89
C ASP A 100 13.13 5.31 25.36
N GLU A 101 14.03 6.09 24.74
CA GLU A 101 13.69 7.36 24.09
C GLU A 101 12.70 7.16 22.93
N ALA A 102 12.92 6.15 22.10
CA ALA A 102 12.03 5.83 20.98
C ALA A 102 10.61 5.44 21.46
N ILE A 103 10.52 4.68 22.56
CA ILE A 103 9.24 4.36 23.18
C ILE A 103 8.55 5.61 23.73
N GLU A 104 9.30 6.50 24.40
CA GLU A 104 8.76 7.76 24.90
C GLU A 104 8.20 8.63 23.78
N GLU A 105 8.92 8.77 22.65
CA GLU A 105 8.44 9.49 21.48
C GLU A 105 7.19 8.84 20.88
N ALA A 106 7.15 7.51 20.77
CA ALA A 106 5.99 6.80 20.27
C ALA A 106 4.75 7.06 21.14
N ILE A 107 4.87 6.99 22.47
CA ILE A 107 3.75 7.22 23.40
C ILE A 107 3.19 8.65 23.26
N LYS A 108 4.03 9.67 22.99
CA LYS A 108 3.57 11.06 22.78
C LYS A 108 2.63 11.21 21.58
N THR A 109 2.58 10.24 20.67
CA THR A 109 1.67 10.28 19.50
C THR A 109 0.23 9.88 19.83
N ILE A 110 -0.02 9.29 21.00
CA ILE A 110 -1.37 8.95 21.47
C ILE A 110 -2.10 10.25 21.81
N LYS A 111 -3.26 10.49 21.15
CA LYS A 111 -4.12 11.67 21.37
C LYS A 111 -5.15 11.44 22.48
#